data_AF-A0A2V9X9U6-F1
#
_entry.id   AF-A0A2V9X9U6-F1
#
_cell.length_a   1.000
_cell.length_b   1.000
_cell.length_c   1.000
_cell.angle_alpha   90.00
_cell.angle_beta   90.00
_cell.angle_gamma   90.00
#
_symmetry.space_group_name_H-M   'P 1'
#
loop_
_entity.id
_entity.type
_entity.pdbx_description
1 polymer ?
#
loop_
_entity_poly.entity_id
_entity_poly.type
_entity_poly.pdbx_seq_one_letter_code
_entity_poly.pdbx_strand_id
1 'polypeptide(L)'
;MPAFGDMPLRDMSTLTLQKYFSGLGTSELGGDTVLKIKEVLSAVLGSAVRYDLLTKNPLLAVQIPRTKVVNKKKQKPHITPEEFERLVEFVDEPYATMIYVAVFSGLRVSELVGLKWDDVQDDAITVDERYCRGDWSV
;
A
#
# COMPACT_ATOMS: atom_id res chain seq x y z
N MET A 1 3.82 -10.16 -12.55
CA MET A 1 3.50 -11.29 -11.63
C MET A 1 4.06 -12.56 -12.23
N PRO A 2 5.04 -13.22 -11.61
CA PRO A 2 5.77 -14.34 -12.24
C PRO A 2 4.90 -15.60 -12.48
N ALA A 3 3.84 -15.84 -11.70
CA ALA A 3 3.04 -17.07 -11.79
C ALA A 3 2.17 -17.20 -13.06
N PHE A 4 1.87 -16.09 -13.74
CA PHE A 4 0.96 -16.06 -14.90
C PHE A 4 1.62 -15.47 -16.15
N GLY A 5 2.94 -15.24 -16.13
CA GLY A 5 3.65 -14.55 -17.22
C GLY A 5 3.54 -15.28 -18.57
N ASP A 6 3.63 -16.61 -18.55
CA ASP A 6 3.62 -17.45 -19.75
C ASP A 6 2.24 -18.06 -20.06
N MET A 7 1.22 -17.75 -19.26
CA MET A 7 -0.11 -18.33 -19.40
C MET A 7 -0.98 -17.45 -20.32
N PRO A 8 -1.53 -18.00 -21.41
CA PRO A 8 -2.42 -17.23 -22.27
C PRO A 8 -3.75 -16.92 -21.56
N LEU A 9 -4.35 -15.76 -21.85
CA LEU A 9 -5.57 -15.29 -21.20
C LEU A 9 -6.74 -16.28 -21.27
N ARG A 10 -6.85 -17.04 -22.37
CA ARG A 10 -7.88 -18.07 -22.57
C ARG A 10 -7.81 -19.22 -21.55
N ASP A 11 -6.62 -19.52 -21.02
CA ASP A 11 -6.39 -20.64 -20.10
C ASP A 11 -6.53 -20.21 -18.63
N MET A 12 -6.75 -18.91 -18.38
CA MET A 12 -7.04 -18.34 -17.06
C MET A 12 -8.48 -18.62 -16.63
N SER A 13 -8.84 -19.90 -16.56
CA SER A 13 -10.15 -20.33 -16.09
C SER A 13 -10.36 -20.02 -14.60
N THR A 14 -11.62 -19.95 -14.19
CA THR A 14 -12.01 -19.81 -12.77
C THR A 14 -11.34 -20.87 -11.89
N LEU A 15 -11.22 -22.11 -12.39
CA LEU A 15 -10.62 -23.23 -11.68
C LEU A 15 -9.10 -23.04 -11.50
N THR A 16 -8.40 -22.60 -12.55
CA THR A 16 -6.96 -22.31 -12.50
C THR A 16 -6.66 -21.24 -11.44
N LEU A 17 -7.45 -20.17 -11.47
CA LEU A 17 -7.31 -19.07 -10.52
C LEU A 17 -7.70 -19.50 -9.09
N GLN A 18 -8.77 -20.28 -8.93
CA GLN A 18 -9.16 -20.81 -7.62
C GLN A 18 -8.05 -21.66 -7.00
N LYS A 19 -7.41 -22.55 -7.78
CA LYS A 19 -6.26 -23.34 -7.30
C LYS A 19 -5.11 -22.47 -6.83
N TYR A 20 -4.79 -21.41 -7.58
CA TYR A 20 -3.75 -20.47 -7.20
C TYR A 20 -4.06 -19.77 -5.86
N PHE A 21 -5.25 -19.18 -5.71
CA PHE A 21 -5.62 -18.49 -4.46
C PHE A 21 -5.79 -19.45 -3.27
N SER A 22 -6.23 -20.68 -3.51
CA SER A 22 -6.23 -21.74 -2.49
C SER A 22 -4.80 -22.07 -2.03
N GLY A 23 -3.82 -22.16 -2.94
CA GLY A 23 -2.41 -22.34 -2.60
C GLY A 23 -1.79 -21.15 -1.87
N LEU A 24 -2.22 -19.92 -2.17
CA LEU A 24 -1.83 -18.75 -1.39
C LEU A 24 -2.38 -18.78 0.04
N GLY A 25 -3.50 -19.48 0.26
CA GLY A 25 -4.08 -19.72 1.59
C GLY A 25 -3.14 -20.46 2.55
N THR A 26 -2.30 -21.37 2.02
CA THR A 26 -1.31 -22.13 2.80
C THR A 26 0.06 -21.47 2.87
N SER A 27 0.28 -20.39 2.11
CA SER A 27 1.53 -19.62 2.15
C SER A 27 1.63 -18.70 3.37
N GLU A 28 2.84 -18.26 3.70
CA GLU A 28 3.11 -17.28 4.76
C GLU A 28 2.65 -15.85 4.43
N LEU A 29 2.15 -15.61 3.21
CA LEU A 29 1.71 -14.28 2.78
C LEU A 29 0.56 -13.75 3.64
N GLY A 30 0.65 -12.47 4.02
CA GLY A 30 -0.42 -11.79 4.74
C GLY A 30 -1.73 -11.74 3.94
N GLY A 31 -2.87 -11.74 4.63
CA GLY A 31 -4.20 -11.65 4.02
C GLY A 31 -4.37 -10.44 3.12
N ASP A 32 -3.91 -9.27 3.57
CA ASP A 32 -3.88 -8.03 2.77
C ASP A 32 -3.13 -8.18 1.44
N THR A 33 -1.99 -8.89 1.44
CA THR A 33 -1.22 -9.11 0.23
C THR A 33 -2.00 -9.98 -0.75
N VAL A 34 -2.65 -11.05 -0.27
CA VAL A 34 -3.48 -11.94 -1.10
C VAL A 34 -4.68 -11.19 -1.68
N LEU A 35 -5.32 -10.32 -0.90
CA LEU A 35 -6.43 -9.49 -1.35
C LEU A 35 -5.98 -8.48 -2.42
N LYS A 36 -4.85 -7.79 -2.20
CA LYS A 36 -4.27 -6.88 -3.21
C LYS A 36 -3.91 -7.61 -4.50
N ILE A 37 -3.35 -8.82 -4.41
CA ILE A 37 -3.08 -9.65 -5.59
C ILE A 37 -4.38 -9.92 -6.36
N LYS A 38 -5.47 -10.26 -5.65
CA LYS A 38 -6.79 -10.46 -6.27
C LYS A 38 -7.29 -9.18 -6.92
N GLU A 39 -7.23 -8.04 -6.24
CA GLU A 39 -7.70 -6.76 -6.76
C GLU A 39 -6.98 -6.35 -8.05
N VAL A 40 -5.65 -6.40 -8.04
CA VAL A 40 -4.82 -6.08 -9.21
C VAL A 40 -5.14 -7.03 -10.37
N LEU A 41 -5.19 -8.34 -10.11
CA LEU A 41 -5.50 -9.32 -11.14
C LEU A 41 -6.93 -9.13 -11.69
N SER A 42 -7.88 -8.74 -10.84
CA SER A 42 -9.26 -8.45 -11.24
C SER A 42 -9.31 -7.27 -12.19
N ALA A 43 -8.55 -6.21 -11.90
CA ALA A 43 -8.47 -5.02 -12.73
C ALA A 43 -7.84 -5.32 -14.10
N VAL A 44 -6.79 -6.15 -14.14
CA VAL A 44 -6.16 -6.60 -15.40
C VAL A 44 -7.15 -7.41 -16.24
N LEU A 45 -7.81 -8.40 -15.66
CA LEU A 45 -8.80 -9.22 -16.37
C LEU A 45 -10.05 -8.42 -16.75
N GLY A 46 -10.45 -7.45 -15.92
CA GLY A 46 -11.52 -6.51 -16.25
C GLY A 46 -11.17 -5.62 -17.44
N SER A 47 -9.90 -5.22 -17.57
CA SER A 47 -9.42 -4.49 -18.74
C SER A 47 -9.45 -5.38 -19.98
N ALA A 48 -9.07 -6.65 -19.88
CA ALA A 48 -9.18 -7.61 -20.98
C ALA A 48 -10.64 -7.80 -21.44
N VAL A 49 -11.60 -7.79 -20.52
CA VAL A 49 -13.04 -7.80 -20.87
C VAL A 49 -13.45 -6.51 -21.57
N ARG A 50 -12.98 -5.35 -21.11
CA ARG A 50 -13.27 -4.05 -21.72
C ARG A 50 -12.78 -3.94 -23.17
N TYR A 51 -11.69 -4.63 -23.50
CA TYR A 51 -11.13 -4.69 -24.86
C TYR A 51 -11.60 -5.93 -25.65
N ASP A 52 -12.68 -6.59 -25.21
CA ASP A 52 -13.26 -7.78 -25.87
C ASP A 52 -12.28 -8.97 -26.05
N LEU A 53 -11.18 -9.00 -25.29
CA LEU A 53 -10.24 -10.13 -25.26
C LEU A 53 -10.79 -11.31 -24.44
N LEU A 54 -11.71 -11.02 -23.51
CA LEU A 54 -12.42 -11.99 -22.68
C LEU A 54 -13.91 -11.63 -22.62
N THR A 55 -14.78 -12.63 -22.66
CA THR A 55 -16.24 -12.40 -22.55
C THR A 55 -16.67 -12.05 -21.12
N LYS A 56 -15.93 -12.52 -20.12
CA LYS A 56 -16.24 -12.29 -18.69
C LYS A 56 -14.98 -12.37 -17.85
N ASN A 57 -14.97 -11.68 -16.72
CA ASN A 57 -13.86 -11.73 -15.77
C ASN A 57 -13.96 -13.01 -14.91
N PRO A 58 -13.04 -13.99 -15.08
CA PRO A 58 -13.09 -15.25 -14.33
C PRO A 58 -12.78 -15.06 -12.83
N LEU A 59 -12.17 -13.95 -12.43
CA LEU A 59 -11.78 -13.72 -11.05
C LEU A 59 -12.95 -13.36 -10.13
N LEU A 60 -14.09 -12.95 -10.68
CA LEU A 60 -15.29 -12.63 -9.90
C LEU A 60 -15.86 -13.85 -9.16
N ALA A 61 -15.71 -15.05 -9.73
CA ALA A 61 -16.17 -16.30 -9.12
C ALA A 61 -15.17 -16.90 -8.12
N VAL A 62 -13.95 -16.33 -8.03
CA VAL A 62 -12.88 -16.88 -7.18
C VAL A 62 -13.10 -16.47 -5.72
N GLN A 63 -13.08 -17.47 -4.85
CA GLN A 63 -13.22 -17.32 -3.42
C GLN A 63 -11.85 -17.36 -2.75
N ILE A 64 -11.59 -16.36 -1.91
CA ILE A 64 -10.37 -16.28 -1.09
C ILE A 64 -10.57 -17.11 0.18
N PRO A 65 -9.58 -17.92 0.60
CA PRO A 65 -9.65 -18.65 1.86
C PRO A 65 -9.99 -17.75 3.04
N ARG A 66 -10.96 -18.16 3.88
CA ARG A 66 -11.42 -17.36 5.03
C ARG A 66 -10.29 -16.96 5.98
N THR A 67 -9.27 -17.82 6.13
CA THR A 67 -8.06 -17.56 6.91
C THR A 67 -7.29 -16.30 6.48
N LYS A 68 -7.41 -15.90 5.21
CA LYS A 68 -6.81 -14.69 4.66
C LYS A 68 -7.78 -13.50 4.61
N VAL A 69 -9.09 -13.74 4.73
CA VAL A 69 -10.14 -12.69 4.73
C VAL A 69 -10.35 -12.10 6.12
N VAL A 70 -10.11 -12.89 7.18
CA VAL A 70 -10.08 -12.38 8.55
C VAL A 70 -8.82 -11.56 8.73
N ASN A 71 -8.83 -10.36 8.16
CA ASN A 71 -8.02 -9.27 8.61
C ASN A 71 -8.39 -9.04 10.07
N LYS A 72 -7.63 -9.66 10.98
CA LYS A 72 -7.46 -9.07 12.31
C LYS A 72 -7.02 -7.65 12.01
N LYS A 73 -7.93 -6.67 12.07
CA LYS A 73 -7.63 -5.26 11.88
C LYS A 73 -6.48 -4.99 12.83
N LYS A 74 -5.24 -5.03 12.32
CA LYS A 74 -4.08 -4.71 13.12
C LYS A 74 -4.31 -3.24 13.44
N GLN A 75 -4.64 -2.96 14.69
CA GLN A 75 -4.75 -1.61 15.15
C GLN A 75 -3.39 -0.99 14.86
N LYS A 76 -3.40 0.03 14.00
CA LYS A 76 -2.16 0.74 13.73
C LYS A 76 -1.68 1.30 15.07
N PRO A 77 -0.40 1.13 15.43
CA PRO A 77 0.12 1.78 16.62
C PRO A 77 -0.12 3.28 16.47
N HIS A 78 -0.57 3.89 17.55
CA HIS A 78 -0.69 5.33 17.70
C HIS A 78 0.20 5.71 18.88
N ILE A 79 0.63 6.96 18.89
CA ILE A 79 1.52 7.52 19.92
C ILE A 79 0.65 8.39 20.82
N THR A 80 0.73 8.22 22.13
CA THR A 80 0.09 9.13 23.10
C THR A 80 0.92 10.42 23.25
N PRO A 81 0.35 11.53 23.76
CA PRO A 81 1.12 12.75 24.00
C PRO A 81 2.38 12.51 24.84
N GLU A 82 2.31 11.66 25.86
CA GLU A 82 3.45 11.32 26.72
C GLU A 82 4.52 10.50 25.99
N GLU A 83 4.10 9.61 25.08
CA GLU A 83 5.03 8.85 24.23
C GLU A 83 5.69 9.76 23.18
N PHE A 84 4.99 10.80 22.71
CA PHE A 84 5.53 11.79 21.79
C PHE A 84 6.62 12.64 22.46
N GLU A 85 6.37 13.15 23.67
CA GLU A 85 7.38 13.92 24.42
C GLU A 85 8.66 13.10 24.62
N ARG A 86 8.51 11.83 25.06
CA ARG A 86 9.65 10.91 25.21
C ARG A 86 10.37 10.63 23.90
N LEU A 87 9.64 10.54 22.79
CA LEU A 87 10.22 10.30 21.48
C LEU A 87 11.06 11.51 21.01
N VAL A 88 10.55 12.72 21.21
CA VAL A 88 11.26 13.96 20.83
C VAL A 88 12.51 14.15 21.70
N GLU A 89 12.44 13.86 23.00
CA GLU A 89 13.61 13.92 23.89
C GLU A 89 14.67 12.85 23.60
N PHE A 90 14.25 11.69 23.06
CA PHE A 90 15.14 10.58 22.76
C PHE A 90 15.91 10.74 21.43
N VAL A 91 15.38 11.53 20.51
CA VAL A 91 15.90 11.65 19.14
C VAL A 91 16.77 12.90 19.02
N ASP A 92 17.94 12.75 18.38
CA ASP A 92 18.83 13.89 18.11
C ASP A 92 18.32 14.79 16.98
N GLU A 93 18.73 16.06 16.99
CA GLU A 93 18.47 16.97 15.88
C GLU A 93 19.21 16.53 14.59
N PRO A 94 18.62 16.74 13.40
CA PRO A 94 17.39 17.50 13.11
C PRO A 94 16.08 16.68 13.21
N TYR A 95 16.15 15.39 13.56
CA TYR A 95 15.00 14.50 13.48
C TYR A 95 13.96 14.80 14.57
N ALA A 96 14.38 15.32 15.73
CA ALA A 96 13.46 15.81 16.76
C ALA A 96 12.58 16.95 16.23
N THR A 97 13.19 17.97 15.61
CA THR A 97 12.44 19.06 14.95
C THR A 97 11.52 18.52 13.85
N MET A 98 11.98 17.58 13.03
CA MET A 98 11.17 16.96 11.98
C MET A 98 9.93 16.24 12.55
N ILE A 99 10.09 15.47 13.63
CA ILE A 99 8.99 14.77 14.31
C ILE A 99 8.00 15.78 14.88
N TYR A 100 8.49 16.86 15.47
CA TYR A 100 7.66 17.95 15.99
C TYR A 100 6.81 18.56 14.88
N VAL A 101 7.44 18.99 13.78
CA VAL A 101 6.73 19.56 12.63
C VAL A 101 5.70 18.58 12.09
N ALA A 102 6.04 17.31 11.89
CA ALA A 102 5.12 16.31 11.36
C ALA A 102 3.85 16.13 12.20
N VAL A 103 3.97 16.13 13.53
CA VAL A 103 2.83 15.92 14.44
C VAL A 103 1.92 17.15 14.49
N PHE A 104 2.49 18.36 14.54
CA PHE A 104 1.70 19.60 14.64
C PHE A 104 1.11 20.06 13.30
N SER A 105 1.80 19.82 12.19
CA SER A 105 1.31 20.18 10.85
C SER A 105 0.47 19.08 10.19
N GLY A 106 0.60 17.82 10.63
CA GLY A 106 -0.06 16.67 10.00
C GLY A 106 0.53 16.27 8.64
N LEU A 107 1.72 16.77 8.30
CA LEU A 107 2.40 16.45 7.04
C LEU A 107 2.76 14.97 6.94
N ARG A 108 2.66 14.42 5.72
CA ARG A 108 3.21 13.09 5.44
C ARG A 108 4.74 13.16 5.44
N VAL A 109 5.40 12.05 5.78
CA VAL A 109 6.88 11.97 5.77
C VAL A 109 7.47 12.42 4.42
N SER A 110 6.82 12.09 3.29
CA SER A 110 7.26 12.51 1.96
C SER A 110 7.20 14.03 1.73
N GLU A 111 6.25 14.70 2.38
CA GLU A 111 6.02 16.15 2.29
C GLU A 111 6.99 16.87 3.25
N LEU A 112 7.15 16.36 4.47
CA LEU A 112 8.11 16.88 5.44
C LEU A 112 9.54 16.91 4.92
N VAL A 113 9.96 15.86 4.22
CA VAL A 113 11.31 15.79 3.65
C VAL A 113 11.49 16.74 2.46
N GLY A 114 10.39 17.13 1.80
CA GLY A 114 10.40 18.12 0.70
C GLY A 114 10.24 19.56 1.16
N LEU A 115 10.00 19.80 2.45
CA LEU A 115 9.69 21.11 2.98
C LEU A 115 10.90 22.05 2.92
N LYS A 116 10.72 23.23 2.33
CA LYS A 116 11.73 24.29 2.24
C LYS A 116 11.36 25.46 3.15
N TRP A 117 12.34 26.32 3.47
CA TRP A 117 12.06 27.53 4.26
C TRP A 117 11.09 28.48 3.56
N ASP A 118 11.11 28.54 2.22
CA ASP A 118 10.18 29.35 1.42
C ASP A 118 8.73 28.86 1.52
N ASP A 119 8.50 27.62 1.96
CA ASP A 119 7.17 27.05 2.18
C ASP A 119 6.54 27.48 3.52
N VAL A 120 7.32 28.08 4.42
CA VAL A 120 6.89 28.46 5.76
C VAL A 120 6.53 29.95 5.77
N GLN A 121 5.24 30.23 5.90
CA GLN A 121 4.69 31.59 6.03
C GLN A 121 4.28 31.84 7.48
N ASP A 122 3.97 33.09 7.82
CA ASP A 122 3.66 33.49 9.20
C ASP A 122 2.47 32.71 9.80
N ASP A 123 1.43 32.44 9.00
CA ASP A 123 0.19 31.77 9.43
C ASP A 123 -0.11 30.47 8.68
N ALA A 124 0.79 30.02 7.79
CA ALA A 124 0.54 28.87 6.93
C ALA A 124 1.82 28.14 6.52
N ILE A 125 1.68 26.85 6.23
CA ILE A 125 2.73 26.04 5.59
C ILE A 125 2.18 25.58 4.24
N THR A 126 2.89 25.89 3.16
CA THR A 126 2.62 25.35 1.83
C THR A 126 3.43 24.09 1.57
N VAL A 127 3.00 23.25 0.65
CA VAL A 127 3.71 22.01 0.31
C VAL A 127 3.73 21.89 -1.20
N ASP A 128 4.86 22.27 -1.79
CA ASP A 128 5.03 22.29 -3.24
C ASP A 128 5.64 20.99 -3.77
N GLU A 129 6.44 20.31 -2.96
CA GLU A 129 7.18 19.10 -3.34
C GLU A 129 6.91 17.93 -2.39
N ARG A 130 7.03 16.71 -2.93
CA ARG A 130 7.01 15.47 -2.17
C ARG A 130 8.07 14.52 -2.70
N TYR A 131 8.79 13.86 -1.82
CA TYR A 131 9.78 12.86 -2.21
C TYR A 131 9.22 11.43 -2.08
N CYS A 132 9.39 10.62 -3.12
CA CYS A 132 9.04 9.21 -3.12
C CYS A 132 10.30 8.34 -3.05
N ARG A 133 10.20 7.14 -2.46
CA ARG A 133 11.30 6.16 -2.53
C ARG A 133 11.56 5.78 -3.99
N GLY A 134 12.65 6.29 -4.55
CA GLY A 134 13.04 6.20 -5.96
C GLY A 134 13.83 7.45 -6.40
N ASP A 135 13.60 8.57 -5.75
CA ASP A 135 14.27 9.85 -6.04
C ASP A 135 15.64 9.99 -5.33
N TRP A 136 16.02 9.01 -4.50
CA TRP A 136 17.24 9.01 -3.66
C TRP A 136 18.50 8.45 -4.37
N SER A 137 18.40 8.07 -5.63
CA SER A 137 19.56 7.60 -6.40
C SER A 137 20.23 8.78 -7.12
N VAL A 138 21.12 9.46 -6.40
CA VAL A 138 22.27 10.18 -6.97
C VAL A 138 23.52 9.34 -6.80
#